data_AF-A0A937HST2-F1
#
_entry.id   AF-A0A937HST2-F1
#
_cell.length_a   1.000
_cell.length_b   1.000
_cell.length_c   1.000
_cell.angle_alpha   90.00
_cell.angle_beta   90.00
_cell.angle_gamma   90.00
#
_symmetry.space_group_name_H-M   'P 1'
#
loop_
_entity.id
_entity.type
_entity.pdbx_description
1 polymer ?
#
loop_
_entity_poly.entity_id
_entity_poly.type
_entity_poly.pdbx_seq_one_letter_code
_entity_poly.pdbx_strand_id
1 'polypeptide(L)'
;MASRFFHVQHEFRAGTAQKWFETVQKALAPGGGWDEAVTRNLEAGFYNHSFNPIGLEGPAFCIWEVRDGISDAEFQAFIDGPNGPDLGLGALLNICREINLELAGNTPYPRKFV
;
A
#
# COMPACT_ATOMS: atom_id res chain seq x y z
N MET A 1 5.75 -0.81 -19.75
CA MET A 1 4.27 -0.90 -19.58
C MET A 1 3.81 0.41 -18.96
N ALA A 2 2.52 0.73 -18.81
CA ALA A 2 2.16 1.99 -18.10
C ALA A 2 2.38 1.88 -16.57
N SER A 3 2.20 0.66 -16.02
CA SER A 3 2.39 0.35 -14.59
C SER A 3 2.53 -1.16 -14.33
N ARG A 4 2.98 -1.49 -13.12
CA ARG A 4 3.11 -2.84 -12.54
C ARG A 4 2.13 -2.96 -11.37
N PHE A 5 1.71 -4.18 -11.04
CA PHE A 5 0.80 -4.42 -9.92
C PHE A 5 1.44 -5.34 -8.88
N PHE A 6 1.18 -5.08 -7.61
CA PHE A 6 1.77 -5.80 -6.50
C PHE A 6 0.70 -6.25 -5.53
N HIS A 7 0.83 -7.49 -5.06
CA HIS A 7 0.19 -7.95 -3.86
C HIS A 7 1.12 -7.66 -2.68
N VAL A 8 0.64 -6.88 -1.71
CA VAL A 8 1.38 -6.52 -0.51
C VAL A 8 0.72 -7.17 0.69
N GLN A 9 1.46 -8.00 1.40
CA GLN A 9 1.05 -8.57 2.67
C GLN A 9 1.60 -7.71 3.80
N HIS A 10 0.72 -7.27 4.69
CA HIS A 10 1.04 -6.51 5.88
C HIS A 10 0.84 -7.42 7.10
N GLU A 11 1.94 -7.77 7.76
CA GLU A 11 1.91 -8.41 9.07
C GLU A 11 2.06 -7.36 10.16
N PHE A 12 1.18 -7.35 11.15
CA PHE A 12 1.33 -6.44 12.28
C PHE A 12 2.36 -7.00 13.25
N ARG A 13 3.28 -6.14 13.70
CA ARG A 13 4.14 -6.48 14.81
C ARG A 13 3.31 -6.64 16.09
N ALA A 14 3.75 -7.52 16.97
CA ALA A 14 3.02 -7.82 18.21
C ALA A 14 2.73 -6.53 18.99
N GLY A 15 1.45 -6.31 19.31
CA GLY A 15 0.98 -5.16 20.09
C GLY A 15 0.95 -3.81 19.37
N THR A 16 1.23 -3.74 18.05
CA THR A 16 1.24 -2.45 17.31
C THR A 16 -0.07 -2.16 16.59
N ALA A 17 -0.91 -3.18 16.34
CA ALA A 17 -2.10 -3.08 15.51
C ALA A 17 -3.07 -1.98 15.95
N GLN A 18 -3.42 -1.91 17.23
CA GLN A 18 -4.35 -0.91 17.74
C GLN A 18 -3.87 0.51 17.44
N LYS A 19 -2.61 0.84 17.75
CA LYS A 19 -2.03 2.17 17.49
C LYS A 19 -2.03 2.51 16.00
N TRP A 20 -1.76 1.52 15.15
CA TRP A 20 -1.79 1.70 13.71
C TRP A 20 -3.20 2.02 13.22
N PHE A 21 -4.21 1.23 13.61
CA PHE A 21 -5.60 1.47 13.26
C PHE A 21 -6.09 2.83 13.76
N GLU A 22 -5.77 3.22 14.99
CA GLU A 22 -6.12 4.55 15.53
C GLU A 22 -5.50 5.68 14.71
N THR A 23 -4.28 5.51 14.21
CA THR A 23 -3.60 6.50 13.36
C THR A 23 -4.26 6.61 12.00
N VAL A 24 -4.60 5.47 11.37
CA VAL A 24 -5.35 5.42 10.11
C VAL A 24 -6.73 6.08 10.26
N GLN A 25 -7.46 5.78 11.33
CA GLN A 25 -8.78 6.38 11.58
C GLN A 25 -8.68 7.90 11.74
N LYS A 26 -7.63 8.41 12.39
CA LYS A 26 -7.38 9.86 12.48
C LYS A 26 -7.09 10.48 11.11
N ALA A 27 -6.31 9.80 10.26
CA ALA A 27 -6.00 10.29 8.92
C ALA A 27 -7.24 10.33 8.01
N LEU A 28 -8.12 9.33 8.14
CA LEU A 28 -9.38 9.22 7.38
C LEU A 28 -10.46 10.21 7.83
N ALA A 29 -10.35 10.79 9.03
CA ALA A 29 -11.30 11.79 9.50
C ALA A 29 -11.27 13.05 8.59
N PRO A 30 -12.36 13.83 8.51
CA PRO A 30 -12.37 15.07 7.72
C PRO A 30 -11.21 16.00 8.11
N GLY A 31 -10.39 16.39 7.13
CA GLY A 31 -9.18 17.20 7.35
C GLY A 31 -7.99 16.43 7.96
N GLY A 32 -8.06 15.11 8.06
CA GLY A 32 -7.02 14.24 8.61
C GLY A 32 -5.85 13.98 7.67
N GLY A 33 -5.91 14.43 6.42
CA GLY A 33 -4.79 14.38 5.48
C GLY A 33 -4.76 13.15 4.56
N TRP A 34 -5.76 12.26 4.60
CA TRP A 34 -5.75 11.04 3.79
C TRP A 34 -5.82 11.31 2.29
N ASP A 35 -6.68 12.23 1.85
CA ASP A 35 -6.84 12.54 0.42
C ASP A 35 -5.57 13.20 -0.15
N GLU A 36 -4.92 14.06 0.63
CA GLU A 36 -3.62 14.64 0.29
C GLU A 36 -2.53 13.57 0.22
N ALA A 37 -2.55 12.59 1.13
CA ALA A 37 -1.63 11.46 1.09
C ALA A 37 -1.83 10.59 -0.15
N VAL A 38 -3.08 10.29 -0.52
CA VAL A 38 -3.40 9.54 -1.75
C VAL A 38 -2.94 10.32 -2.98
N THR A 39 -3.18 11.63 -3.03
CA THR A 39 -2.76 12.49 -4.14
C THR A 39 -1.24 12.53 -4.28
N ARG A 40 -0.52 12.79 -3.18
CA ARG A 40 0.95 12.78 -3.15
C ARG A 40 1.51 11.42 -3.59
N ASN A 41 0.94 10.33 -3.10
CA ASN A 41 1.40 8.99 -3.44
C ASN A 41 1.18 8.70 -4.94
N LEU A 42 0.02 9.10 -5.49
CA LEU A 42 -0.28 8.97 -6.92
C LEU A 42 0.72 9.76 -7.78
N GLU A 43 1.01 11.01 -7.41
CA GLU A 43 2.01 11.85 -8.09
C GLU A 43 3.40 11.20 -8.07
N ALA A 44 3.77 10.59 -6.93
CA ALA A 44 5.02 9.85 -6.75
C ALA A 44 5.05 8.48 -7.47
N GLY A 45 3.93 8.04 -8.05
CA GLY A 45 3.86 6.79 -8.83
C GLY A 45 3.38 5.57 -8.05
N PHE A 46 2.71 5.76 -6.91
CA PHE A 46 2.15 4.69 -6.08
C PHE A 46 0.65 4.87 -5.88
N TYR A 47 -0.13 3.82 -6.10
CA TYR A 47 -1.56 3.85 -5.84
C TYR A 47 -2.06 2.57 -5.18
N ASN A 48 -2.74 2.70 -4.05
CA ASN A 48 -3.41 1.57 -3.41
C ASN A 48 -4.82 1.42 -3.97
N HIS A 49 -5.13 0.26 -4.55
CA HIS A 49 -6.47 -0.05 -5.06
C HIS A 49 -7.38 -0.60 -3.99
N SER A 50 -6.83 -1.37 -3.05
CA SER A 50 -7.61 -1.95 -1.97
C SER A 50 -6.75 -2.28 -0.75
N PHE A 51 -7.39 -2.20 0.41
CA PHE A 51 -6.90 -2.67 1.70
C PHE A 51 -7.89 -3.72 2.24
N ASN A 52 -7.43 -4.95 2.42
CA ASN A 52 -8.27 -6.10 2.76
C ASN A 52 -7.75 -6.77 4.04
N PRO A 53 -8.12 -6.28 5.24
CA PRO A 53 -7.71 -6.87 6.51
C PRO A 53 -8.49 -8.17 6.78
N ILE A 54 -7.80 -9.19 7.30
CA ILE A 54 -8.43 -10.47 7.72
C ILE A 54 -8.89 -10.43 9.19
N GLY A 55 -8.16 -9.67 10.02
CA GLY A 55 -8.46 -9.48 11.43
C GLY A 55 -7.71 -8.28 12.00
N LEU A 56 -7.97 -7.95 13.26
CA LEU A 56 -7.37 -6.77 13.91
C LEU A 56 -5.84 -6.85 13.99
N GLU A 57 -5.28 -8.03 14.25
CA GLU A 57 -3.83 -8.23 14.32
C GLU A 57 -3.23 -8.76 13.02
N GLY A 58 -4.02 -8.76 11.95
CA GLY A 58 -3.59 -9.15 10.60
C GLY A 58 -3.72 -10.64 10.27
N PRO A 59 -3.18 -11.02 9.09
CA PRO A 59 -2.59 -10.12 8.11
C PRO A 59 -3.63 -9.20 7.44
N ALA A 60 -3.15 -8.16 6.79
CA ALA A 60 -3.92 -7.41 5.79
C ALA A 60 -3.27 -7.53 4.41
N PHE A 61 -4.08 -7.54 3.36
CA PHE A 61 -3.62 -7.68 2.00
C PHE A 61 -4.02 -6.48 1.16
N CYS A 62 -3.05 -5.90 0.48
CA CYS A 62 -3.25 -4.78 -0.42
C CYS A 62 -2.95 -5.15 -1.86
N ILE A 63 -3.70 -4.55 -2.78
CA ILE A 63 -3.31 -4.47 -4.19
C ILE A 63 -2.82 -3.06 -4.47
N TRP A 64 -1.55 -2.97 -4.88
CA TRP A 64 -0.91 -1.72 -5.25
C TRP A 64 -0.63 -1.68 -6.75
N GLU A 65 -0.74 -0.51 -7.34
CA GLU A 65 -0.26 -0.19 -8.68
C GLU A 65 0.93 0.76 -8.56
N VAL A 66 1.98 0.46 -9.32
CA VAL A 66 3.25 1.18 -9.29
C VAL A 66 3.57 1.63 -10.71
N ARG A 67 3.89 2.91 -10.90
CA ARG A 67 4.27 3.46 -12.20
C ARG A 67 5.49 2.72 -12.75
N ASP A 68 5.52 2.52 -14.08
CA ASP A 68 6.67 1.91 -14.74
C ASP A 68 7.97 2.70 -14.48
N GLY A 69 9.09 1.99 -14.40
CA GLY A 69 10.40 2.57 -14.09
C GLY A 69 10.75 2.64 -12.60
N ILE A 70 9.80 2.43 -11.69
CA ILE A 70 10.07 2.27 -10.26
C ILE A 70 10.53 0.83 -10.00
N SER A 71 11.67 0.69 -9.33
CA SER A 71 12.24 -0.60 -8.95
C SER A 71 11.53 -1.22 -7.74
N ASP A 72 11.70 -2.54 -7.57
CA ASP A 72 11.13 -3.28 -6.44
C ASP A 72 11.64 -2.77 -5.09
N ALA A 73 12.92 -2.38 -5.04
CA ALA A 73 13.55 -1.83 -3.84
C ALA A 73 12.96 -0.45 -3.47
N GLU A 74 12.72 0.42 -4.46
CA GLU A 74 12.07 1.72 -4.23
C GLU A 74 10.62 1.55 -3.76
N PHE A 75 9.88 0.61 -4.36
CA PHE A 75 8.52 0.32 -3.93
C PHE A 75 8.47 -0.26 -2.52
N GLN A 76 9.34 -1.22 -2.20
CA GLN A 76 9.44 -1.79 -0.85
C GLN A 76 9.80 -0.70 0.18
N ALA A 77 10.77 0.18 -0.14
CA ALA A 77 11.14 1.30 0.73
C ALA A 77 9.99 2.29 0.94
N PHE A 78 9.17 2.53 -0.08
CA PHE A 78 7.95 3.34 0.06
C PHE A 78 6.95 2.67 1.01
N ILE A 79 6.67 1.37 0.82
CA ILE A 79 5.71 0.62 1.64
C ILE A 79 6.11 0.57 3.12
N ASP A 80 7.41 0.38 3.38
CA ASP A 80 7.99 0.39 4.73
C ASP A 80 8.18 1.79 5.32
N GLY A 81 8.00 2.83 4.50
CA GLY A 81 8.28 4.21 4.85
C GLY A 81 7.10 4.98 5.45
N PRO A 82 7.35 6.23 5.91
CA PRO A 82 6.33 7.07 6.54
C PRO A 82 5.23 7.55 5.61
N ASN A 83 5.47 7.53 4.30
CA ASN A 83 4.48 7.91 3.29
C ASN A 83 3.66 6.71 2.77
N GLY A 84 4.06 5.48 3.13
CA GLY A 84 3.37 4.24 2.81
C GLY A 84 2.58 3.68 4.00
N PRO A 85 2.12 2.43 3.90
CA PRO A 85 1.29 1.79 4.92
C PRO A 85 1.89 1.72 6.32
N ASP A 86 3.21 1.73 6.50
CA ASP A 86 3.79 1.72 7.85
C ASP A 86 3.51 3.01 8.63
N LEU A 87 3.27 4.13 7.93
CA LEU A 87 3.05 5.47 8.52
C LEU A 87 4.20 5.93 9.43
N GLY A 88 5.37 5.31 9.32
CA GLY A 88 6.56 5.60 10.13
C GLY A 88 6.42 5.12 11.57
N LEU A 89 5.43 4.26 11.83
CA LEU A 89 5.17 3.73 13.17
C LEU A 89 6.02 2.50 13.49
N GLY A 90 6.69 1.91 12.49
CA GLY A 90 7.34 0.62 12.58
C GLY A 90 6.34 -0.47 12.97
N ALA A 91 5.07 -0.32 12.59
CA ALA A 91 3.99 -1.18 13.03
C ALA A 91 3.87 -2.44 12.17
N LEU A 92 4.36 -2.38 10.93
CA LEU A 92 4.16 -3.45 9.94
C LEU A 92 5.48 -4.15 9.58
N LEU A 93 5.33 -5.39 9.13
CA LEU A 93 6.30 -6.14 8.34
C LEU A 93 5.65 -6.36 6.97
N ASN A 94 6.17 -5.70 5.94
CA ASN A 94 5.56 -5.69 4.63
C ASN A 94 6.30 -6.59 3.65
N ILE A 95 5.54 -7.35 2.86
CA ILE A 95 6.09 -8.22 1.82
C ILE A 95 5.44 -7.86 0.49
N CYS A 96 6.20 -7.20 -0.39
CA CYS A 96 5.75 -6.84 -1.73
C CYS A 96 6.04 -7.99 -2.70
N ARG A 97 5.01 -8.44 -3.45
CA ARG A 97 5.14 -9.43 -4.51
C ARG A 97 4.49 -8.92 -5.78
N GLU A 98 5.27 -8.79 -6.85
CA GLU A 98 4.70 -8.43 -8.15
C GLU A 98 3.72 -9.50 -8.62
N ILE A 99 2.59 -9.05 -9.16
CA ILE A 99 1.59 -9.90 -9.78
C ILE A 99 2.05 -10.17 -11.21
N ASN A 100 2.23 -11.44 -11.55
CA ASN A 100 2.49 -11.84 -12.92
C ASN A 100 1.23 -11.65 -13.78
N LEU A 101 1.17 -10.55 -14.52
CA LEU A 101 0.01 -10.19 -15.34
C LEU A 101 -0.18 -11.09 -16.56
N GLU A 102 0.89 -11.71 -17.07
CA GLU A 102 0.80 -12.67 -18.18
C GLU A 102 0.02 -13.91 -17.73
N LEU A 103 0.34 -14.44 -16.54
CA LEU A 103 -0.39 -15.55 -15.95
C LEU A 103 -1.80 -15.17 -15.50
N ALA A 104 -2.00 -13.93 -15.02
CA ALA A 104 -3.32 -13.44 -14.61
C ALA A 104 -4.26 -13.15 -15.80
N GLY A 105 -3.71 -12.96 -17.00
CA GLY A 105 -4.43 -12.63 -18.24
C GLY A 105 -5.00 -11.20 -18.30
N ASN A 106 -5.21 -10.53 -17.15
CA ASN A 106 -5.68 -9.16 -17.03
C ASN A 106 -5.07 -8.46 -15.81
N THR A 107 -5.19 -7.13 -15.74
CA THR A 107 -4.87 -6.39 -14.51
C THR A 107 -5.95 -6.64 -13.45
N PRO A 108 -5.59 -6.68 -12.15
CA PRO A 108 -6.56 -6.90 -11.08
C PRO A 108 -7.54 -5.73 -10.90
N TYR A 109 -7.13 -4.52 -11.34
CA TYR A 109 -7.94 -3.30 -11.33
C TYR A 109 -7.71 -2.49 -12.63
N PRO A 110 -8.60 -1.57 -12.99
CA PRO A 110 -8.33 -0.56 -14.01
C PRO A 110 -7.11 0.29 -13.64
N ARG A 111 -6.23 0.54 -14.61
CA ARG A 111 -5.00 1.30 -14.38
C ARG A 111 -5.29 2.76 -14.00
N LYS A 112 -4.53 3.28 -13.05
CA LYS A 112 -4.44 4.71 -12.76
C LYS A 112 -3.33 5.40 -13.53
N PHE A 113 -2.24 4.69 -13.83
CA PHE A 113 -1.18 5.19 -14.68
C PHE A 113 -1.43 4.74 -16.12
N VAL A 114 -1.59 5.71 -17.01
CA VAL A 114 -1.79 5.53 -18.46
C VAL A 114 -0.65 6.15 -19.24
#